data_AF-A0A0N0NJS0-F1
#
_entry.id   AF-A0A0N0NJS0-F1
#
_cell.length_a   1.000
_cell.length_b   1.000
_cell.length_c   1.000
_cell.angle_alpha   90.00
_cell.angle_beta   90.00
_cell.angle_gamma   90.00
#
_symmetry.space_group_name_H-M   'P 1'
#
loop_
_entity.id
_entity.type
_entity.pdbx_description
1 polymer ?
#
loop_
_entity_poly.entity_id
_entity_poly.type
_entity_poly.pdbx_seq_one_letter_code
_entity_poly.pdbx_strand_id
1 'polypeptide(L)'
;MDAFLSRKRPRSPQFTPSSVVLRTAVEEATDHGPEDDSTDFKLAILSSLHSDVSQEALLEILLDHDGSVERSSNAISSVSTDLPPPKRKVSAVGAQTALSFGQNLSVVPSLQSLTKRGRTLHLYRPEDIAIHTPCSIIHNFLPSDLANELLEELLPEVPSYTSATFKLFDNVVKSPHTASFYVDSSMLAEQRHTYLYNGSYLSDVRQLLPTMSKVSHRVQEAVNDEVKTRIRTHYPNGEKLKFQSSKEWQPNAAFVNCYDGPAQSVGYHSDQLSYLGPRAVIGSLSLGVAREFRVRKIVPPDSPPQSPGQSDKASRSQADQQGQIAIHLPHNSLLVMHAEMQEEWKHSIAPAQSIDPHPIAGNKRINITYRWYREEFHPSKTPRCKCGTPTVLKCVQKRKETRGRYMWMCQVGSRAEAKAAVDVDSTEGAVGCGYFQWAEFTDDGQPVWKEPAGNSTTEDVRTKHERFLYP
;
A
#
# COMPACT_ATOMS: atom_id res chain seq x y z
N MET A 1 32.40 79.10 19.71
CA MET A 1 33.30 79.08 20.88
C MET A 1 32.63 78.20 21.90
N ASP A 2 32.89 76.90 21.81
CA ASP A 2 33.89 76.20 22.65
C ASP A 2 33.25 75.79 23.98
N ALA A 3 33.39 74.60 24.53
CA ALA A 3 34.08 73.38 24.17
C ALA A 3 33.68 72.33 25.23
N PHE A 4 33.60 71.05 24.80
CA PHE A 4 34.05 69.85 25.51
C PHE A 4 33.46 69.46 26.90
N LEU A 5 32.73 68.32 26.99
CA LEU A 5 33.14 66.98 27.47
C LEU A 5 33.60 66.95 28.96
N SER A 6 33.18 66.07 29.89
CA SER A 6 32.70 64.68 29.79
C SER A 6 32.21 64.12 31.15
N ARG A 7 31.38 63.06 31.08
CA ARG A 7 31.14 61.94 32.04
C ARG A 7 30.31 62.13 33.32
N LYS A 8 29.10 61.53 33.34
CA LYS A 8 28.73 60.24 34.02
C LYS A 8 27.21 59.93 33.85
N ARG A 9 26.85 58.67 33.57
CA ARG A 9 25.48 58.07 33.64
C ARG A 9 25.19 57.63 35.10
N PRO A 10 23.92 57.39 35.58
CA PRO A 10 22.74 56.78 34.90
C PRO A 10 21.41 57.60 35.10
N ARG A 11 20.25 57.37 34.47
CA ARG A 11 19.34 56.19 34.40
C ARG A 11 18.24 56.47 33.33
N SER A 12 17.69 55.40 32.72
CA SER A 12 16.43 55.18 31.93
C SER A 12 15.39 56.32 31.77
N PRO A 13 14.59 56.41 30.67
CA PRO A 13 13.76 55.31 30.13
C PRO A 13 13.52 55.27 28.59
N GLN A 14 12.83 54.19 28.17
CA GLN A 14 11.94 54.01 27.00
C GLN A 14 12.31 54.67 25.67
N PHE A 15 12.46 53.87 24.60
CA PHE A 15 11.98 54.20 23.25
C PHE A 15 12.06 52.95 22.34
N THR A 16 11.00 52.70 21.56
CA THR A 16 11.09 52.06 20.25
C THR A 16 11.98 52.93 19.34
N PRO A 17 12.78 52.39 18.41
CA PRO A 17 12.31 52.41 17.02
C PRO A 17 12.91 51.34 16.09
N SER A 18 12.31 51.30 14.91
CA SER A 18 12.73 50.59 13.71
C SER A 18 14.10 51.01 13.14
N SER A 19 14.70 50.04 12.46
CA SER A 19 15.23 50.12 11.08
C SER A 19 16.76 50.11 10.87
N VAL A 20 17.15 49.09 10.06
CA VAL A 20 18.28 48.94 9.11
C VAL A 20 19.70 48.84 9.70
N VAL A 21 20.65 48.01 9.26
CA VAL A 21 20.87 47.19 8.05
C VAL A 21 21.84 46.06 8.48
N LEU A 22 21.72 44.82 7.99
CA LEU A 22 22.84 44.09 7.35
C LEU A 22 22.41 42.74 6.75
N ARG A 23 22.48 42.69 5.41
CA ARG A 23 22.93 41.57 4.56
C ARG A 23 22.66 40.16 5.10
N THR A 24 21.54 39.57 4.69
CA THR A 24 21.34 38.13 4.78
C THR A 24 21.89 37.47 3.51
N ALA A 25 22.94 36.68 3.68
CA ALA A 25 23.30 35.63 2.74
C ALA A 25 22.20 34.56 2.77
N VAL A 26 21.71 34.24 1.58
CA VAL A 26 20.81 33.12 1.31
C VAL A 26 21.69 31.87 1.23
N GLU A 27 21.33 30.81 1.95
CA GLU A 27 21.18 29.44 1.43
C GLU A 27 20.96 28.40 2.56
N GLU A 28 20.11 27.44 2.24
CA GLU A 28 19.91 26.13 2.90
C GLU A 28 19.10 26.05 4.21
N ALA A 29 17.78 25.91 4.07
CA ALA A 29 17.01 24.99 4.91
C ALA A 29 15.91 24.33 4.07
N THR A 30 15.96 23.00 4.08
CA THR A 30 15.30 22.01 3.24
C THR A 30 13.79 21.90 3.45
N ASP A 31 13.07 21.92 2.34
CA ASP A 31 11.68 21.52 2.17
C ASP A 31 11.55 19.99 2.32
N HIS A 32 10.82 19.55 3.35
CA HIS A 32 10.57 18.15 3.66
C HIS A 32 9.07 17.95 3.95
N GLY A 33 8.28 17.76 2.90
CA GLY A 33 6.91 17.23 2.95
C GLY A 33 6.83 15.79 2.40
N PRO A 34 5.98 14.91 2.94
CA PRO A 34 5.87 13.53 2.50
C PRO A 34 4.93 13.41 1.28
N GLU A 35 5.46 13.53 0.06
CA GLU A 35 4.68 13.26 -1.16
C GLU A 35 4.53 11.74 -1.39
N ASP A 36 3.50 11.10 -0.82
CA ASP A 36 3.12 9.70 -1.11
C ASP A 36 1.62 9.52 -1.31
N ASP A 37 1.03 10.35 -2.16
CA ASP A 37 -0.43 10.48 -2.16
C ASP A 37 -1.13 9.70 -3.26
N SER A 38 -2.25 9.06 -2.88
CA SER A 38 -3.15 8.34 -3.78
C SER A 38 -3.79 9.28 -4.82
N THR A 39 -4.19 8.82 -6.00
CA THR A 39 -4.97 9.67 -6.93
C THR A 39 -6.31 10.08 -6.32
N ASP A 40 -6.89 9.23 -5.46
CA ASP A 40 -8.10 9.52 -4.69
C ASP A 40 -7.88 10.68 -3.70
N PHE A 41 -6.65 10.85 -3.21
CA PHE A 41 -6.26 12.01 -2.39
C PHE A 41 -6.48 13.31 -3.15
N LYS A 42 -5.98 13.34 -4.37
CA LYS A 42 -5.91 14.54 -5.20
C LYS A 42 -7.30 14.88 -5.76
N LEU A 43 -8.08 13.86 -6.11
CA LEU A 43 -9.47 14.00 -6.53
C LEU A 43 -10.39 14.48 -5.41
N ALA A 44 -10.23 13.93 -4.20
CA ALA A 44 -11.01 14.35 -3.05
C ALA A 44 -10.79 15.84 -2.74
N ILE A 45 -9.53 16.32 -2.78
CA ILE A 45 -9.26 17.75 -2.58
C ILE A 45 -9.90 18.60 -3.67
N LEU A 46 -9.78 18.21 -4.94
CA LEU A 46 -10.40 18.95 -6.02
C LEU A 46 -11.92 18.98 -5.93
N SER A 47 -12.55 17.87 -5.53
CA SER A 47 -14.01 17.80 -5.35
C SER A 47 -14.50 18.64 -4.17
N SER A 48 -13.65 18.85 -3.16
CA SER A 48 -13.94 19.74 -2.03
C SER A 48 -13.73 21.22 -2.38
N LEU A 49 -12.80 21.53 -3.28
CA LEU A 49 -12.52 22.89 -3.72
C LEU A 49 -13.48 23.35 -4.83
N HIS A 50 -14.00 22.42 -5.62
CA HIS A 50 -14.86 22.64 -6.79
C HIS A 50 -16.04 21.66 -6.77
N SER A 51 -17.00 21.91 -5.88
CA SER A 51 -18.16 21.04 -5.64
C SER A 51 -19.19 21.06 -6.77
N ASP A 52 -19.05 21.97 -7.72
CA ASP A 52 -19.86 22.17 -8.91
C ASP A 52 -19.35 21.40 -10.14
N VAL A 53 -18.17 20.77 -10.06
CA VAL A 53 -17.55 20.01 -11.15
C VAL A 53 -17.68 18.50 -10.91
N SER A 54 -18.08 17.75 -11.93
CA SER A 54 -18.25 16.29 -11.80
C SER A 54 -16.91 15.59 -11.55
N GLN A 55 -16.95 14.47 -10.84
CA GLN A 55 -15.75 13.72 -10.46
C GLN A 55 -14.95 13.23 -11.68
N GLU A 56 -15.63 12.92 -12.79
CA GLU A 56 -15.00 12.54 -14.06
C GLU A 56 -14.22 13.71 -14.68
N ALA A 57 -14.78 14.92 -14.66
CA ALA A 57 -14.11 16.12 -15.15
C ALA A 57 -12.94 16.53 -14.25
N LEU A 58 -13.08 16.39 -12.92
CA LEU A 58 -11.98 16.60 -11.98
C LEU A 58 -10.85 15.59 -12.17
N LEU A 59 -11.16 14.35 -12.51
CA LEU A 59 -10.17 13.33 -12.86
C LEU A 59 -9.43 13.70 -14.14
N GLU A 60 -10.12 14.13 -15.20
CA GLU A 60 -9.49 14.57 -16.44
C GLU A 60 -8.59 15.80 -16.23
N ILE A 61 -9.07 16.81 -15.52
CA ILE A 61 -8.29 18.03 -15.20
C ILE A 61 -7.08 17.67 -14.34
N LEU A 62 -7.25 16.81 -13.33
CA LEU A 62 -6.15 16.33 -12.51
C LEU A 62 -5.11 15.55 -13.32
N LEU A 63 -5.55 14.77 -14.32
CA LEU A 63 -4.68 14.05 -15.24
C LEU A 63 -3.95 15.00 -16.21
N ASP A 64 -4.57 16.11 -16.59
CA ASP A 64 -3.99 17.15 -17.45
C ASP A 64 -2.95 17.99 -16.71
N HIS A 65 -3.13 18.21 -15.41
CA HIS A 65 -2.23 19.00 -14.56
C HIS A 65 -1.29 18.16 -13.68
N ASP A 66 -0.88 16.99 -14.17
CA ASP A 66 0.15 16.12 -13.58
C ASP A 66 -0.14 15.67 -12.13
N GLY A 67 -1.41 15.57 -11.75
CA GLY A 67 -1.80 15.25 -10.39
C GLY A 67 -1.49 16.37 -9.39
N SER A 68 -1.19 17.59 -9.84
CA SER A 68 -1.05 18.74 -8.94
C SER A 68 -2.43 19.32 -8.66
N VAL A 69 -2.86 19.19 -7.41
CA VAL A 69 -4.14 19.74 -6.93
C VAL A 69 -4.17 21.27 -7.09
N GLU A 70 -3.07 21.95 -6.78
CA GLU A 70 -2.97 23.41 -6.89
C GLU A 70 -3.11 23.87 -8.35
N ARG A 71 -2.41 23.23 -9.29
CA ARG A 71 -2.51 23.58 -10.72
C ARG A 71 -3.88 23.25 -11.31
N SER A 72 -4.45 22.10 -10.92
CA SER A 72 -5.79 21.68 -11.34
C SER A 72 -6.85 22.64 -10.82
N SER A 73 -6.74 23.06 -9.56
CA SER A 73 -7.64 24.02 -8.93
C SER A 73 -7.54 25.40 -9.58
N ASN A 74 -6.33 25.86 -9.88
CA ASN A 74 -6.11 27.14 -10.56
C ASN A 74 -6.66 27.13 -11.99
N ALA A 75 -6.58 26.01 -12.70
CA ALA A 75 -7.17 25.84 -14.01
C ALA A 75 -8.71 25.92 -13.94
N ILE A 76 -9.34 25.24 -12.98
CA ILE A 76 -10.80 25.29 -12.77
C ILE A 76 -11.26 26.71 -12.42
N SER A 77 -10.58 27.38 -11.47
CA SER A 77 -10.90 28.76 -11.09
C SER A 77 -10.70 29.78 -12.22
N SER A 78 -9.78 29.51 -13.16
CA SER A 78 -9.52 30.39 -14.30
C SER A 78 -10.50 30.26 -15.47
N VAL A 79 -11.34 29.21 -15.46
CA VAL A 79 -12.31 28.90 -16.53
C VAL A 79 -13.71 29.48 -16.24
N SER A 80 -13.88 30.21 -15.14
CA SER A 80 -15.08 31.01 -14.86
C SER A 80 -15.11 32.31 -15.69
N THR A 81 -15.10 32.21 -17.02
CA THR A 81 -15.68 33.20 -17.95
C THR A 81 -15.74 32.63 -19.37
N ASP A 82 -16.97 32.39 -19.83
CA ASP A 82 -17.45 32.20 -21.21
C ASP A 82 -16.71 31.23 -22.14
N LEU A 83 -17.39 30.13 -22.53
CA LEU A 83 -17.52 29.63 -23.92
C LEU A 83 -18.51 28.43 -23.99
N PRO A 84 -19.22 28.21 -25.13
CA PRO A 84 -20.36 27.28 -25.25
C PRO A 84 -19.96 25.80 -25.43
N PRO A 85 -20.87 24.83 -25.19
CA PRO A 85 -20.51 23.41 -25.05
C PRO A 85 -20.07 22.77 -26.38
N PRO A 86 -19.05 21.90 -26.40
CA PRO A 86 -18.66 21.17 -27.59
C PRO A 86 -19.61 19.99 -27.84
N LYS A 87 -19.93 19.78 -29.12
CA LYS A 87 -20.84 18.74 -29.62
C LYS A 87 -20.29 17.34 -29.36
N ARG A 88 -21.15 16.44 -28.86
CA ARG A 88 -20.92 14.99 -28.73
C ARG A 88 -20.44 14.39 -30.05
N LYS A 89 -19.22 13.86 -30.08
CA LYS A 89 -18.79 12.91 -31.13
C LYS A 89 -19.15 11.51 -30.66
N VAL A 90 -20.05 10.86 -31.39
CA VAL A 90 -20.32 9.43 -31.26
C VAL A 90 -19.11 8.68 -31.82
N SER A 91 -18.34 7.99 -30.97
CA SER A 91 -17.30 7.08 -31.47
C SER A 91 -17.90 5.69 -31.67
N ALA A 92 -18.00 5.28 -32.93
CA ALA A 92 -18.38 3.95 -33.33
C ALA A 92 -17.40 2.89 -32.81
N VAL A 93 -17.94 1.69 -32.59
CA VAL A 93 -17.26 0.45 -32.19
C VAL A 93 -16.04 0.19 -33.08
N GLY A 94 -14.85 0.23 -32.48
CA GLY A 94 -13.58 -0.08 -33.13
C GLY A 94 -13.19 -1.55 -32.92
N ALA A 95 -12.99 -2.25 -34.03
CA ALA A 95 -12.78 -3.69 -34.13
C ALA A 95 -11.52 -4.24 -33.42
N GLN A 96 -11.63 -5.52 -33.11
CA GLN A 96 -10.62 -6.42 -32.56
C GLN A 96 -9.28 -6.34 -33.30
N THR A 97 -8.18 -6.31 -32.56
CA THR A 97 -6.84 -6.61 -33.11
C THR A 97 -6.51 -8.06 -32.75
N ALA A 98 -6.76 -8.97 -33.69
CA ALA A 98 -6.25 -10.33 -33.60
C ALA A 98 -4.72 -10.31 -33.84
N LEU A 99 -3.96 -10.94 -32.95
CA LEU A 99 -2.53 -11.18 -33.16
C LEU A 99 -2.36 -12.24 -34.25
N SER A 100 -1.61 -11.89 -35.29
CA SER A 100 -1.28 -12.78 -36.41
C SER A 100 -0.45 -13.96 -35.93
N PHE A 101 -0.88 -15.17 -36.29
CA PHE A 101 -0.16 -16.42 -36.06
C PHE A 101 0.92 -16.61 -37.12
N GLY A 102 2.14 -16.93 -36.67
CA GLY A 102 3.16 -17.62 -37.48
C GLY A 102 4.35 -16.79 -37.94
N GLN A 103 5.48 -16.93 -37.24
CA GLN A 103 6.75 -17.39 -37.83
C GLN A 103 7.81 -17.63 -36.74
N ASN A 104 8.42 -18.81 -36.80
CA ASN A 104 9.55 -19.22 -35.97
C ASN A 104 10.74 -18.27 -36.16
N LEU A 105 11.07 -17.49 -35.14
CA LEU A 105 12.39 -16.89 -34.97
C LEU A 105 12.79 -17.01 -33.50
N SER A 106 13.84 -17.79 -33.26
CA SER A 106 14.58 -17.84 -32.02
C SER A 106 15.17 -16.45 -31.73
N VAL A 107 14.46 -15.66 -30.93
CA VAL A 107 14.95 -14.37 -30.42
C VAL A 107 14.75 -14.37 -28.92
N VAL A 108 15.85 -14.34 -28.18
CA VAL A 108 15.86 -14.07 -26.74
C VAL A 108 15.17 -12.71 -26.55
N PRO A 109 14.02 -12.62 -25.87
CA PRO A 109 13.32 -11.34 -25.76
C PRO A 109 14.09 -10.45 -24.79
N SER A 110 14.72 -9.41 -25.32
CA SER A 110 15.11 -8.25 -24.52
C SER A 110 13.85 -7.68 -23.85
N LEU A 111 13.90 -7.47 -22.53
CA LEU A 111 12.89 -6.79 -21.71
C LEU A 111 12.66 -5.34 -22.20
N GLN A 112 11.96 -5.16 -23.32
CA GLN A 112 11.42 -3.86 -23.70
C GLN A 112 10.10 -3.63 -22.94
N SER A 113 9.91 -2.42 -22.42
CA SER A 113 8.70 -2.03 -21.69
C SER A 113 7.46 -2.17 -22.60
N LEU A 114 6.64 -3.19 -22.35
CA LEU A 114 5.40 -3.47 -23.10
C LEU A 114 4.31 -2.41 -22.88
N THR A 115 4.40 -1.70 -21.78
CA THR A 115 3.51 -0.64 -21.37
C THR A 115 3.99 0.69 -21.94
N LYS A 116 3.03 1.47 -22.46
CA LYS A 116 3.26 2.82 -23.01
C LYS A 116 2.58 3.86 -22.13
N ARG A 117 3.19 5.04 -22.03
CA ARG A 117 2.66 6.20 -21.28
C ARG A 117 1.17 6.42 -21.56
N GLY A 118 0.37 6.47 -20.50
CA GLY A 118 -1.08 6.78 -20.57
C GLY A 118 -1.99 5.67 -21.11
N ARG A 119 -1.47 4.47 -21.43
CA ARG A 119 -2.29 3.32 -21.85
C ARG A 119 -2.17 2.18 -20.85
N THR A 120 -3.32 1.64 -20.45
CA THR A 120 -3.41 0.39 -19.69
C THR A 120 -3.12 -0.78 -20.63
N LEU A 121 -2.15 -1.62 -20.27
CA LEU A 121 -1.94 -2.91 -20.92
C LEU A 121 -2.86 -3.93 -20.26
N HIS A 122 -3.80 -4.50 -21.01
CA HIS A 122 -4.67 -5.56 -20.48
C HIS A 122 -4.05 -6.91 -20.80
N LEU A 123 -3.82 -7.72 -19.76
CA LEU A 123 -3.34 -9.09 -19.89
C LEU A 123 -4.47 -10.06 -19.54
N TYR A 124 -4.64 -11.07 -20.39
CA TYR A 124 -5.73 -12.05 -20.27
C TYR A 124 -5.21 -13.47 -20.08
N ARG A 125 -4.06 -13.81 -20.66
CA ARG A 125 -3.50 -15.15 -20.58
C ARG A 125 -2.71 -15.31 -19.28
N PRO A 126 -2.87 -16.44 -18.54
CA PRO A 126 -2.09 -16.70 -17.33
C PRO A 126 -0.58 -16.61 -17.54
N GLU A 127 -0.08 -17.12 -18.69
CA GLU A 127 1.34 -17.06 -19.05
C GLU A 127 1.85 -15.62 -19.15
N ASP A 128 1.12 -14.76 -19.87
CA ASP A 128 1.52 -13.35 -20.06
C ASP A 128 1.50 -12.59 -18.72
N ILE A 129 0.50 -12.87 -17.87
CA ILE A 129 0.40 -12.30 -16.52
C ILE A 129 1.62 -12.69 -15.69
N ALA A 130 1.99 -13.97 -15.68
CA ALA A 130 3.13 -14.48 -14.92
C ALA A 130 4.47 -13.89 -15.40
N ILE A 131 4.64 -13.71 -16.71
CA ILE A 131 5.87 -13.16 -17.29
C ILE A 131 6.01 -11.66 -16.99
N HIS A 132 4.91 -10.90 -17.07
CA HIS A 132 4.96 -9.43 -17.03
C HIS A 132 4.66 -8.82 -15.66
N THR A 133 4.19 -9.63 -14.71
CA THR A 133 3.82 -9.18 -13.37
C THR A 133 4.32 -10.16 -12.30
N PRO A 134 4.38 -9.73 -11.02
CA PRO A 134 4.62 -10.61 -9.88
C PRO A 134 3.37 -11.39 -9.46
N CYS A 135 2.52 -11.76 -10.43
CA CYS A 135 1.27 -12.44 -10.15
C CYS A 135 1.11 -13.69 -11.02
N SER A 136 0.49 -14.73 -10.46
CA SER A 136 -0.08 -15.86 -11.21
C SER A 136 -1.60 -15.82 -11.08
N ILE A 137 -2.31 -16.38 -12.05
CA ILE A 137 -3.78 -16.51 -11.99
C ILE A 137 -4.22 -17.92 -12.36
N ILE A 138 -5.20 -18.43 -11.62
CA ILE A 138 -5.88 -19.70 -11.87
C ILE A 138 -7.36 -19.38 -12.06
N HIS A 139 -7.86 -19.54 -13.27
CA HIS A 139 -9.27 -19.35 -13.59
C HIS A 139 -10.09 -20.60 -13.26
N ASN A 140 -11.38 -20.42 -12.95
CA ASN A 140 -12.29 -21.49 -12.55
C ASN A 140 -11.69 -22.36 -11.44
N PHE A 141 -11.10 -21.70 -10.44
CA PHE A 141 -10.25 -22.33 -9.43
C PHE A 141 -10.99 -23.39 -8.62
N LEU A 142 -12.19 -23.07 -8.15
CA LEU A 142 -13.06 -23.99 -7.42
C LEU A 142 -14.00 -24.74 -8.36
N PRO A 143 -14.45 -25.97 -8.00
CA PRO A 143 -15.65 -26.53 -8.60
C PRO A 143 -16.82 -25.54 -8.52
N SER A 144 -17.64 -25.46 -9.57
CA SER A 144 -18.73 -24.48 -9.67
C SER A 144 -19.64 -24.49 -8.46
N ASP A 145 -20.00 -25.67 -7.97
CA ASP A 145 -20.92 -25.84 -6.85
C ASP A 145 -20.32 -25.29 -5.55
N LEU A 146 -19.00 -25.48 -5.36
CA LEU A 146 -18.28 -24.94 -4.20
C LEU A 146 -18.09 -23.42 -4.29
N ALA A 147 -17.88 -22.88 -5.50
CA ALA A 147 -17.82 -21.43 -5.71
C ALA A 147 -19.18 -20.76 -5.40
N ASN A 148 -20.27 -21.40 -5.80
CA ASN A 148 -21.63 -20.94 -5.51
C ASN A 148 -21.96 -21.08 -4.01
N GLU A 149 -21.65 -22.22 -3.40
CA GLU A 149 -21.81 -22.46 -1.95
C GLU A 149 -21.09 -21.37 -1.14
N LEU A 150 -19.84 -21.07 -1.48
CA LEU A 150 -19.06 -20.01 -0.83
C LEU A 150 -19.67 -18.62 -1.03
N LEU A 151 -20.19 -18.34 -2.23
CA LEU A 151 -20.82 -17.05 -2.54
C LEU A 151 -22.13 -16.88 -1.77
N GLU A 152 -22.95 -17.92 -1.69
CA GLU A 152 -24.20 -17.96 -0.92
C GLU A 152 -23.95 -17.87 0.59
N GLU A 153 -22.83 -18.42 1.09
CA GLU A 153 -22.41 -18.26 2.49
C GLU A 153 -21.99 -16.81 2.81
N LEU A 154 -21.31 -16.12 1.89
CA LEU A 154 -20.77 -14.77 2.12
C LEU A 154 -21.79 -13.65 1.89
N LEU A 155 -22.72 -13.80 0.94
CA LEU A 155 -23.66 -12.74 0.59
C LEU A 155 -24.53 -12.25 1.76
N PRO A 156 -25.04 -13.11 2.66
CA PRO A 156 -25.76 -12.67 3.86
C PRO A 156 -24.92 -11.86 4.84
N GLU A 157 -23.59 -12.02 4.84
CA GLU A 157 -22.68 -11.29 5.72
C GLU A 157 -22.41 -9.87 5.20
N VAL A 158 -22.42 -9.66 3.88
CA VAL A 158 -22.06 -8.39 3.22
C VAL A 158 -22.77 -7.14 3.79
N PRO A 159 -24.08 -7.15 4.11
CA PRO A 159 -24.76 -5.99 4.69
C PRO A 159 -24.16 -5.50 6.02
N SER A 160 -23.47 -6.38 6.74
CA SER A 160 -22.81 -6.05 8.01
C SER A 160 -21.37 -5.54 7.85
N TYR A 161 -20.83 -5.56 6.63
CA TYR A 161 -19.46 -5.12 6.37
C TYR A 161 -19.33 -3.61 6.52
N THR A 162 -18.15 -3.16 6.96
CA THR A 162 -17.90 -1.74 7.20
C THR A 162 -16.88 -1.21 6.21
N SER A 163 -16.95 0.08 5.89
CA SER A 163 -15.86 0.72 5.15
C SER A 163 -14.84 1.27 6.12
N ALA A 164 -13.57 0.97 5.87
CA ALA A 164 -12.48 1.57 6.62
C ALA A 164 -12.47 3.09 6.44
N THR A 165 -12.23 3.80 7.54
CA THR A 165 -12.04 5.25 7.58
C THR A 165 -10.59 5.53 7.91
N PHE A 166 -9.95 6.42 7.17
CA PHE A 166 -8.55 6.78 7.39
C PHE A 166 -8.34 8.28 7.20
N LYS A 167 -7.27 8.79 7.81
CA LYS A 167 -6.91 10.21 7.75
C LYS A 167 -5.95 10.42 6.58
N LEU A 168 -6.27 11.39 5.73
CA LEU A 168 -5.51 11.77 4.55
C LEU A 168 -5.44 13.30 4.52
N PHE A 169 -4.28 13.86 4.86
CA PHE A 169 -4.02 15.31 4.95
C PHE A 169 -5.03 16.05 5.82
N ASP A 170 -5.18 15.58 7.05
CA ASP A 170 -6.14 16.14 7.99
C ASP A 170 -7.62 15.94 7.65
N ASN A 171 -7.94 15.40 6.48
CA ASN A 171 -9.28 14.99 6.12
C ASN A 171 -9.53 13.52 6.45
N VAL A 172 -10.69 13.25 7.04
CA VAL A 172 -11.15 11.89 7.31
C VAL A 172 -11.89 11.40 6.07
N VAL A 173 -11.31 10.43 5.37
CA VAL A 173 -11.90 9.84 4.15
C VAL A 173 -12.34 8.40 4.42
N LYS A 174 -13.38 7.98 3.70
CA LYS A 174 -13.97 6.64 3.82
C LYS A 174 -13.67 5.85 2.56
N SER A 175 -13.25 4.59 2.73
CA SER A 175 -13.09 3.67 1.60
C SER A 175 -14.41 3.49 0.85
N PRO A 176 -14.44 3.51 -0.49
CA PRO A 176 -15.67 3.38 -1.25
C PRO A 176 -16.18 1.93 -1.32
N HIS A 177 -15.40 0.94 -0.86
CA HIS A 177 -15.84 -0.45 -0.70
C HIS A 177 -16.05 -0.80 0.78
N THR A 178 -16.71 -1.93 1.04
CA THR A 178 -16.87 -2.48 2.40
C THR A 178 -16.03 -3.73 2.57
N ALA A 179 -15.63 -4.03 3.81
CA ALA A 179 -14.89 -5.23 4.13
C ALA A 179 -15.23 -5.76 5.53
N SER A 180 -14.87 -7.01 5.77
CA SER A 180 -14.77 -7.60 7.10
C SER A 180 -13.54 -8.51 7.18
N PHE A 181 -13.03 -8.70 8.40
CA PHE A 181 -11.81 -9.45 8.66
C PHE A 181 -12.13 -10.77 9.33
N TYR A 182 -11.66 -11.86 8.72
CA TYR A 182 -11.88 -13.22 9.15
C TYR A 182 -10.55 -13.87 9.51
N VAL A 183 -10.53 -14.67 10.57
CA VAL A 183 -9.33 -15.39 11.02
C VAL A 183 -9.66 -16.83 11.37
N ASP A 184 -8.64 -17.68 11.39
CA ASP A 184 -8.80 -19.02 11.91
C ASP A 184 -9.31 -19.01 13.37
N SER A 185 -10.08 -20.03 13.73
CA SER A 185 -10.67 -20.18 15.07
C SER A 185 -9.63 -20.07 16.20
N SER A 186 -8.43 -20.60 15.99
CA SER A 186 -7.34 -20.58 16.96
C SER A 186 -6.79 -19.17 17.22
N MET A 187 -6.93 -18.26 16.26
CA MET A 187 -6.38 -16.90 16.33
C MET A 187 -7.41 -15.85 16.78
N LEU A 188 -8.69 -16.20 16.85
CA LEU A 188 -9.79 -15.25 17.04
C LEU A 188 -9.63 -14.40 18.31
N ALA A 189 -9.38 -15.04 19.45
CA ALA A 189 -9.26 -14.37 20.74
C ALA A 189 -8.05 -13.41 20.75
N GLU A 190 -6.92 -13.84 20.23
CA GLU A 190 -5.69 -13.05 20.22
C GLU A 190 -5.75 -11.88 19.25
N GLN A 191 -6.35 -12.09 18.07
CA GLN A 191 -6.50 -11.07 17.02
C GLN A 191 -7.29 -9.85 17.49
N ARG A 192 -8.38 -10.07 18.25
CA ARG A 192 -9.24 -8.99 18.77
C ARG A 192 -8.53 -8.04 19.72
N HIS A 193 -7.49 -8.50 20.40
CA HIS A 193 -6.88 -7.76 21.51
C HIS A 193 -5.42 -7.38 21.28
N THR A 194 -4.76 -7.97 20.29
CA THR A 194 -3.29 -7.89 20.17
C THR A 194 -2.82 -7.23 18.87
N TYR A 195 -3.63 -7.29 17.80
CA TYR A 195 -3.23 -6.85 16.46
C TYR A 195 -3.81 -5.46 16.13
N LEU A 196 -2.97 -4.61 15.54
CA LEU A 196 -3.26 -3.23 15.20
C LEU A 196 -3.19 -3.01 13.69
N TYR A 197 -4.20 -2.36 13.16
CA TYR A 197 -4.33 -1.99 11.75
C TYR A 197 -4.46 -0.48 11.66
N ASN A 198 -3.53 0.14 10.92
CA ASN A 198 -3.41 1.60 10.87
C ASN A 198 -3.38 2.24 12.29
N GLY A 199 -2.74 1.54 13.23
CA GLY A 199 -2.62 1.94 14.63
C GLY A 199 -3.82 1.61 15.53
N SER A 200 -4.98 1.19 15.02
CA SER A 200 -6.17 0.88 15.84
C SER A 200 -6.50 -0.62 15.84
N TYR A 201 -7.18 -1.11 16.87
CA TYR A 201 -7.74 -2.46 16.86
C TYR A 201 -8.90 -2.53 15.87
N LEU A 202 -9.06 -3.68 15.21
CA LEU A 202 -10.26 -3.92 14.42
C LEU A 202 -11.44 -4.13 15.37
N SER A 203 -12.53 -3.39 15.14
CA SER A 203 -13.77 -3.50 15.91
C SER A 203 -14.53 -4.79 15.59
N ASP A 204 -14.35 -5.33 14.38
CA ASP A 204 -15.03 -6.52 13.89
C ASP A 204 -14.00 -7.53 13.36
N VAL A 205 -13.73 -8.55 14.18
CA VAL A 205 -12.91 -9.72 13.82
C VAL A 205 -13.77 -10.96 13.96
N ARG A 206 -13.94 -11.67 12.85
CA ARG A 206 -14.81 -12.84 12.72
C ARG A 206 -14.00 -14.12 12.58
N GLN A 207 -14.62 -15.23 12.93
CA GLN A 207 -14.08 -16.54 12.63
C GLN A 207 -14.38 -16.89 11.18
N LEU A 208 -13.44 -17.55 10.49
CA LEU A 208 -13.68 -18.13 9.17
C LEU A 208 -14.96 -18.97 9.16
N LEU A 209 -15.81 -18.72 8.17
CA LEU A 209 -17.04 -19.47 7.95
C LEU A 209 -16.73 -20.91 7.49
N PRO A 210 -17.66 -21.86 7.64
CA PRO A 210 -17.42 -23.27 7.32
C PRO A 210 -16.93 -23.50 5.88
N THR A 211 -17.59 -22.91 4.89
CA THR A 211 -17.22 -23.06 3.47
C THR A 211 -15.95 -22.29 3.16
N MET A 212 -15.79 -21.08 3.70
CA MET A 212 -14.53 -20.32 3.62
C MET A 212 -13.33 -21.13 4.15
N SER A 213 -13.48 -21.86 5.25
CA SER A 213 -12.43 -22.69 5.85
C SER A 213 -12.07 -23.87 4.96
N LYS A 214 -13.08 -24.58 4.43
CA LYS A 214 -12.90 -25.65 3.43
C LYS A 214 -12.15 -25.17 2.18
N VAL A 215 -12.49 -23.97 1.70
CA VAL A 215 -11.81 -23.35 0.55
C VAL A 215 -10.39 -22.89 0.91
N SER A 216 -10.16 -22.43 2.15
CA SER A 216 -8.84 -22.00 2.64
C SER A 216 -7.77 -23.08 2.43
N HIS A 217 -8.08 -24.35 2.73
CA HIS A 217 -7.15 -25.46 2.50
C HIS A 217 -6.78 -25.64 1.02
N ARG A 218 -7.75 -25.52 0.10
CA ARG A 218 -7.46 -25.58 -1.34
C ARG A 218 -6.61 -24.41 -1.80
N VAL A 219 -6.88 -23.21 -1.27
CA VAL A 219 -6.08 -22.01 -1.55
C VAL A 219 -4.65 -22.21 -1.05
N GLN A 220 -4.46 -22.80 0.14
CA GLN A 220 -3.15 -23.12 0.69
C GLN A 220 -2.32 -23.98 -0.28
N GLU A 221 -2.88 -25.10 -0.73
CA GLU A 221 -2.20 -26.02 -1.65
C GLU A 221 -1.81 -25.29 -2.96
N ALA A 222 -2.78 -24.62 -3.59
CA ALA A 222 -2.59 -23.94 -4.86
C ALA A 222 -1.57 -22.79 -4.78
N VAL A 223 -1.62 -21.98 -3.71
CA VAL A 223 -0.65 -20.89 -3.50
C VAL A 223 0.76 -21.45 -3.32
N ASN A 224 0.93 -22.50 -2.53
CA ASN A 224 2.25 -23.11 -2.33
C ASN A 224 2.81 -23.73 -3.63
N ASP A 225 1.96 -24.33 -4.46
CA ASP A 225 2.39 -24.88 -5.75
C ASP A 225 2.74 -23.79 -6.78
N GLU A 226 1.98 -22.69 -6.79
CA GLU A 226 2.33 -21.51 -7.59
C GLU A 226 3.65 -20.88 -7.12
N VAL A 227 3.90 -20.80 -5.81
CA VAL A 227 5.18 -20.31 -5.27
C VAL A 227 6.35 -21.19 -5.71
N LYS A 228 6.23 -22.52 -5.61
CA LYS A 228 7.26 -23.45 -6.12
C LYS A 228 7.50 -23.27 -7.62
N THR A 229 6.42 -23.15 -8.39
CA THR A 229 6.49 -22.94 -9.84
C THR A 229 7.18 -21.63 -10.17
N ARG A 230 6.81 -20.53 -9.49
CA ARG A 230 7.41 -19.20 -9.65
C ARG A 230 8.91 -19.22 -9.38
N ILE A 231 9.32 -19.83 -8.25
CA ILE A 231 10.73 -19.98 -7.88
C ILE A 231 11.49 -20.69 -9.00
N ARG A 232 11.00 -21.85 -9.44
CA ARG A 232 11.67 -22.66 -10.48
C ARG A 232 11.80 -21.96 -11.83
N THR A 233 10.81 -21.16 -12.22
CA THR A 233 10.66 -20.69 -13.61
C THR A 233 10.97 -19.21 -13.83
N HIS A 234 10.81 -18.37 -12.80
CA HIS A 234 10.93 -16.90 -12.94
C HIS A 234 12.06 -16.32 -12.09
N TYR A 235 12.45 -16.96 -10.99
CA TYR A 235 13.48 -16.41 -10.12
C TYR A 235 14.90 -16.82 -10.55
N PRO A 236 15.91 -15.97 -10.26
CA PRO A 236 17.29 -16.27 -10.60
C PRO A 236 17.73 -17.64 -10.07
N ASN A 237 18.38 -18.42 -10.93
CA ASN A 237 18.90 -19.76 -10.61
C ASN A 237 17.85 -20.79 -10.13
N GLY A 238 16.55 -20.49 -10.25
CA GLY A 238 15.51 -21.36 -9.69
C GLY A 238 15.45 -21.34 -8.16
N GLU A 239 15.96 -20.27 -7.53
CA GLU A 239 16.05 -20.14 -6.07
C GLU A 239 15.09 -19.07 -5.54
N LYS A 240 14.68 -19.21 -4.27
CA LYS A 240 13.81 -18.23 -3.60
C LYS A 240 14.52 -16.88 -3.50
N LEU A 241 13.73 -15.80 -3.45
CA LEU A 241 14.30 -14.47 -3.24
C LEU A 241 14.83 -14.31 -1.81
N LYS A 242 15.82 -13.43 -1.65
CA LYS A 242 16.29 -13.02 -0.33
C LYS A 242 15.14 -12.48 0.51
N PHE A 243 15.05 -12.94 1.76
CA PHE A 243 13.99 -12.68 2.73
C PHE A 243 12.66 -13.40 2.47
N GLN A 244 12.55 -14.18 1.39
CA GLN A 244 11.39 -15.05 1.17
C GLN A 244 11.49 -16.27 2.08
N SER A 245 10.44 -16.53 2.84
CA SER A 245 10.33 -17.70 3.72
C SER A 245 10.33 -19.00 2.90
N SER A 246 11.11 -19.99 3.34
CA SER A 246 11.08 -21.36 2.78
C SER A 246 9.96 -22.22 3.35
N LYS A 247 9.30 -21.78 4.43
CA LYS A 247 8.20 -22.51 5.07
C LYS A 247 6.95 -22.46 4.19
N GLU A 248 6.11 -23.48 4.33
CA GLU A 248 4.80 -23.55 3.70
C GLU A 248 3.94 -22.34 4.09
N TRP A 249 3.38 -21.67 3.08
CA TRP A 249 2.45 -20.55 3.26
C TRP A 249 1.12 -21.05 3.82
N GLN A 250 0.54 -20.35 4.80
CA GLN A 250 -0.69 -20.77 5.47
C GLN A 250 -1.73 -19.62 5.54
N PRO A 251 -2.94 -19.79 4.99
CA PRO A 251 -4.00 -18.78 4.99
C PRO A 251 -4.75 -18.70 6.33
N ASN A 252 -4.11 -18.13 7.36
CA ASN A 252 -4.69 -18.03 8.72
C ASN A 252 -5.46 -16.73 8.99
N ALA A 253 -5.41 -15.78 8.06
CA ALA A 253 -6.15 -14.52 8.10
C ALA A 253 -6.70 -14.17 6.72
N ALA A 254 -7.86 -13.50 6.65
CA ALA A 254 -8.47 -13.10 5.38
C ALA A 254 -9.25 -11.79 5.51
N PHE A 255 -9.03 -10.88 4.55
CA PHE A 255 -9.94 -9.74 4.34
C PHE A 255 -10.95 -10.11 3.25
N VAL A 256 -12.24 -10.06 3.59
CA VAL A 256 -13.31 -10.21 2.60
C VAL A 256 -13.80 -8.83 2.22
N ASN A 257 -13.59 -8.46 0.96
CA ASN A 257 -13.94 -7.15 0.42
C ASN A 257 -15.16 -7.29 -0.51
N CYS A 258 -16.14 -6.40 -0.35
CA CYS A 258 -17.29 -6.30 -1.24
C CYS A 258 -17.23 -4.99 -2.03
N TYR A 259 -17.28 -5.11 -3.35
CA TYR A 259 -17.46 -4.00 -4.29
C TYR A 259 -18.86 -4.08 -4.87
N ASP A 260 -19.76 -3.26 -4.34
CA ASP A 260 -21.17 -3.18 -4.74
C ASP A 260 -21.34 -2.15 -5.86
N GLY A 261 -21.25 -2.63 -7.10
CA GLY A 261 -21.41 -1.80 -8.30
C GLY A 261 -20.10 -1.28 -8.92
N PRO A 262 -20.23 -0.57 -10.05
CA PRO A 262 -19.11 -0.20 -10.91
C PRO A 262 -18.18 0.86 -10.32
N ALA A 263 -18.71 1.78 -9.50
CA ALA A 263 -17.96 2.91 -8.94
C ALA A 263 -17.04 2.53 -7.77
N GLN A 264 -17.39 1.48 -7.01
CA GLN A 264 -16.61 1.07 -5.84
C GLN A 264 -15.24 0.54 -6.25
N SER A 265 -14.18 0.97 -5.56
CA SER A 265 -12.79 0.76 -5.95
C SER A 265 -11.84 0.70 -4.75
N VAL A 266 -10.57 0.42 -5.01
CA VAL A 266 -9.49 0.66 -4.05
C VAL A 266 -8.28 1.18 -4.81
N GLY A 267 -7.76 2.34 -4.40
CA GLY A 267 -6.62 2.98 -5.03
C GLY A 267 -5.32 2.18 -4.93
N TYR A 268 -4.27 2.66 -5.60
CA TYR A 268 -2.97 2.00 -5.64
C TYR A 268 -2.31 1.92 -4.27
N HIS A 269 -2.08 0.69 -3.78
CA HIS A 269 -1.43 0.42 -2.50
C HIS A 269 -0.54 -0.84 -2.57
N SER A 270 0.21 -1.07 -1.50
CA SER A 270 0.88 -2.33 -1.21
C SER A 270 0.33 -2.84 0.13
N ASP A 271 0.21 -4.15 0.30
CA ASP A 271 -0.28 -4.73 1.54
C ASP A 271 0.67 -4.42 2.71
N GLN A 272 0.10 -4.14 3.89
CA GLN A 272 0.88 -3.81 5.07
C GLN A 272 1.65 -5.04 5.58
N LEU A 273 2.97 -4.91 5.67
CA LEU A 273 3.87 -6.04 5.95
C LEU A 273 3.99 -6.40 7.44
N SER A 274 3.42 -5.62 8.37
CA SER A 274 3.65 -5.78 9.82
C SER A 274 3.57 -7.21 10.34
N TYR A 275 2.54 -7.95 9.93
CA TYR A 275 2.28 -9.32 10.40
C TYR A 275 2.62 -10.38 9.34
N LEU A 276 2.80 -9.96 8.09
CA LEU A 276 3.16 -10.80 6.97
C LEU A 276 4.67 -11.05 6.90
N GLY A 277 5.46 -10.07 7.34
CA GLY A 277 6.89 -10.02 7.15
C GLY A 277 7.32 -9.58 5.75
N PRO A 278 8.64 -9.57 5.49
CA PRO A 278 9.18 -9.25 4.18
C PRO A 278 8.80 -10.33 3.15
N ARG A 279 8.73 -9.94 1.87
CA ARG A 279 8.53 -10.82 0.73
C ARG A 279 7.26 -11.69 0.84
N ALA A 280 6.20 -11.07 1.33
CA ALA A 280 4.93 -11.72 1.62
C ALA A 280 4.23 -12.22 0.35
N VAL A 281 3.70 -13.44 0.43
CA VAL A 281 2.81 -14.03 -0.59
C VAL A 281 1.36 -13.86 -0.14
N ILE A 282 0.47 -13.52 -1.08
CA ILE A 282 -0.95 -13.30 -0.83
C ILE A 282 -1.79 -14.08 -1.85
N GLY A 283 -2.80 -14.81 -1.37
CA GLY A 283 -3.77 -15.50 -2.22
C GLY A 283 -5.09 -14.73 -2.26
N SER A 284 -5.57 -14.35 -3.45
CA SER A 284 -6.78 -13.53 -3.61
C SER A 284 -7.81 -14.25 -4.47
N LEU A 285 -8.89 -14.74 -3.86
CA LEU A 285 -10.00 -15.40 -4.56
C LEU A 285 -11.10 -14.39 -4.89
N SER A 286 -11.41 -14.24 -6.17
CA SER A 286 -12.48 -13.35 -6.67
C SER A 286 -13.74 -14.13 -7.02
N LEU A 287 -14.90 -13.65 -6.55
CA LEU A 287 -16.24 -14.19 -6.80
C LEU A 287 -17.19 -13.08 -7.24
N GLY A 288 -18.20 -13.44 -8.02
CA GLY A 288 -19.22 -12.51 -8.52
C GLY A 288 -18.76 -11.73 -9.75
N VAL A 289 -19.06 -10.43 -9.78
CA VAL A 289 -18.79 -9.56 -10.93
C VAL A 289 -17.29 -9.46 -11.26
N ALA A 290 -16.97 -9.55 -12.55
CA ALA A 290 -15.60 -9.38 -13.04
C ALA A 290 -15.11 -7.94 -12.86
N ARG A 291 -13.88 -7.77 -12.37
CA ARG A 291 -13.24 -6.44 -12.22
C ARG A 291 -11.76 -6.48 -12.60
N GLU A 292 -11.24 -5.30 -12.90
CA GLU A 292 -9.83 -5.13 -13.23
C GLU A 292 -8.98 -4.94 -11.97
N PHE A 293 -8.08 -5.88 -11.74
CA PHE A 293 -6.97 -5.72 -10.81
C PHE A 293 -5.79 -5.09 -11.54
N ARG A 294 -5.46 -3.84 -11.21
CA ARG A 294 -4.40 -3.11 -11.89
C ARG A 294 -3.14 -3.08 -11.06
N VAL A 295 -2.01 -3.39 -11.67
CA VAL A 295 -0.68 -3.31 -11.07
C VAL A 295 0.20 -2.30 -11.79
N ARG A 296 1.07 -1.63 -11.03
CA ARG A 296 2.13 -0.78 -11.59
C ARG A 296 3.42 -0.91 -10.78
N LYS A 297 4.55 -0.84 -11.46
CA LYS A 297 5.87 -0.85 -10.82
C LYS A 297 6.08 0.41 -10.00
N ILE A 298 6.80 0.28 -8.90
CA ILE A 298 7.29 1.41 -8.14
C ILE A 298 8.64 1.81 -8.72
N VAL A 299 8.70 3.05 -9.21
CA VAL A 299 9.90 3.63 -9.83
C VAL A 299 10.41 4.77 -8.95
N PRO A 300 11.65 4.71 -8.46
CA PRO A 300 12.31 5.82 -7.79
C PRO A 300 12.33 7.07 -8.69
N PRO A 301 12.11 8.27 -8.13
CA PRO A 301 12.12 9.52 -8.90
C PRO A 301 13.46 9.78 -9.62
N ASP A 302 14.58 9.28 -9.09
CA ASP A 302 15.93 9.51 -9.63
C ASP A 302 16.41 8.42 -10.62
N SER A 303 15.52 7.59 -11.16
CA SER A 303 15.95 6.58 -12.14
C SER A 303 16.29 7.28 -13.47
N PRO A 304 17.38 6.93 -14.16
CA PRO A 304 17.72 7.56 -15.43
C PRO A 304 16.60 7.32 -16.45
N PRO A 305 16.22 8.33 -17.27
CA PRO A 305 15.20 8.17 -18.29
C PRO A 305 15.60 7.05 -19.25
N GLN A 306 14.75 6.03 -19.39
CA GLN A 306 15.03 4.83 -20.19
C GLN A 306 15.01 5.09 -21.71
N SER A 307 14.90 6.34 -22.16
CA SER A 307 14.86 6.69 -23.58
C SER A 307 15.61 8.01 -23.85
N PRO A 308 16.65 8.01 -24.68
CA PRO A 308 17.33 9.24 -25.08
C PRO A 308 16.43 10.03 -26.03
N GLY A 309 16.01 11.25 -25.62
CA GLY A 309 15.34 12.21 -26.51
C GLY A 309 14.02 12.82 -26.04
N GLN A 310 13.54 12.57 -24.82
CA GLN A 310 12.40 13.33 -24.27
C GLN A 310 12.88 14.53 -23.46
N SER A 311 12.74 15.71 -24.07
CA SER A 311 12.99 17.02 -23.47
C SER A 311 12.14 17.25 -22.22
N ASP A 312 12.74 17.94 -21.25
CA ASP A 312 12.21 18.36 -19.95
C ASP A 312 10.88 19.13 -20.00
N LYS A 313 9.76 18.42 -20.16
CA LYS A 313 8.42 18.93 -19.83
C LYS A 313 7.56 17.84 -19.16
N ALA A 314 7.09 18.17 -17.96
CA ALA A 314 6.08 17.52 -17.12
C ALA A 314 6.59 16.42 -16.15
N SER A 315 6.72 16.85 -14.88
CA SER A 315 6.91 16.04 -13.68
C SER A 315 5.68 15.17 -13.38
N ARG A 316 5.51 14.06 -14.11
CA ARG A 316 4.67 12.93 -13.70
C ARG A 316 5.55 11.83 -13.11
N SER A 317 5.06 11.10 -12.10
CA SER A 317 5.83 10.01 -11.49
C SER A 317 6.32 9.04 -12.58
N GLN A 318 7.59 8.63 -12.54
CA GLN A 318 8.13 7.70 -13.54
C GLN A 318 7.35 6.36 -13.57
N ALA A 319 6.64 6.02 -12.49
CA ALA A 319 5.71 4.90 -12.45
C ALA A 319 4.54 5.05 -13.44
N ASP A 320 4.03 6.27 -13.64
CA ASP A 320 2.99 6.55 -14.66
C ASP A 320 3.58 6.52 -16.08
N GLN A 321 4.89 6.74 -16.21
CA GLN A 321 5.62 6.62 -17.47
C GLN A 321 5.85 5.14 -17.86
N GLN A 322 6.07 4.26 -16.89
CA GLN A 322 6.12 2.81 -17.10
C GLN A 322 4.75 2.18 -17.35
N GLY A 323 3.64 2.92 -17.26
CA GLY A 323 2.30 2.42 -17.55
C GLY A 323 1.76 1.38 -16.56
N GLN A 324 0.46 1.09 -16.67
CA GLN A 324 -0.25 0.17 -15.76
C GLN A 324 -0.68 -1.10 -16.50
N ILE A 325 -0.69 -2.21 -15.79
CA ILE A 325 -1.12 -3.51 -16.31
C ILE A 325 -2.44 -3.87 -15.62
N ALA A 326 -3.48 -4.16 -16.40
CA ALA A 326 -4.76 -4.65 -15.90
C ALA A 326 -4.86 -6.16 -16.09
N ILE A 327 -5.09 -6.86 -14.98
CA ILE A 327 -5.41 -8.28 -14.92
C ILE A 327 -6.93 -8.37 -14.70
N HIS A 328 -7.63 -9.04 -15.61
CA HIS A 328 -9.06 -9.25 -15.49
C HIS A 328 -9.34 -10.41 -14.53
N LEU A 329 -10.12 -10.16 -13.49
CA LEU A 329 -10.49 -11.16 -12.48
C LEU A 329 -11.98 -11.51 -12.63
N PRO A 330 -12.34 -12.48 -13.49
CA PRO A 330 -13.70 -12.98 -13.57
C PRO A 330 -14.06 -13.80 -12.33
N HIS A 331 -15.35 -14.16 -12.21
CA HIS A 331 -15.85 -15.07 -11.18
C HIS A 331 -14.96 -16.31 -11.04
N ASN A 332 -14.71 -16.73 -9.80
CA ASN A 332 -13.96 -17.93 -9.45
C ASN A 332 -12.52 -17.92 -10.01
N SER A 333 -11.82 -16.80 -9.85
CA SER A 333 -10.39 -16.69 -10.18
C SER A 333 -9.56 -16.54 -8.91
N LEU A 334 -8.54 -17.38 -8.75
CA LEU A 334 -7.52 -17.24 -7.71
C LEU A 334 -6.31 -16.52 -8.31
N LEU A 335 -6.01 -15.34 -7.79
CA LEU A 335 -4.80 -14.58 -8.09
C LEU A 335 -3.78 -14.78 -6.96
N VAL A 336 -2.56 -15.19 -7.29
CA VAL A 336 -1.44 -15.28 -6.35
C VAL A 336 -0.53 -14.09 -6.56
N MET A 337 -0.37 -13.26 -5.54
CA MET A 337 0.65 -12.19 -5.51
C MET A 337 1.94 -12.76 -4.92
N HIS A 338 2.99 -12.82 -5.73
CA HIS A 338 4.28 -13.41 -5.37
C HIS A 338 5.15 -12.46 -4.53
N ALA A 339 6.26 -13.02 -4.03
CA ALA A 339 7.13 -12.44 -3.00
C ALA A 339 7.60 -11.00 -3.28
N GLU A 340 7.73 -10.59 -4.53
CA GLU A 340 8.19 -9.25 -4.91
C GLU A 340 7.06 -8.21 -5.05
N MET A 341 5.80 -8.64 -4.98
CA MET A 341 4.64 -7.79 -5.24
C MET A 341 4.59 -6.56 -4.33
N GLN A 342 4.70 -6.75 -3.02
CA GLN A 342 4.44 -5.67 -2.05
C GLN A 342 5.60 -4.67 -1.97
N GLU A 343 6.82 -5.09 -2.29
CA GLU A 343 8.01 -4.25 -2.28
C GLU A 343 8.20 -3.47 -3.58
N GLU A 344 7.88 -4.06 -4.73
CA GLU A 344 8.27 -3.53 -6.03
C GLU A 344 7.09 -3.01 -6.85
N TRP A 345 5.86 -3.34 -6.45
CA TRP A 345 4.64 -2.97 -7.16
C TRP A 345 3.58 -2.40 -6.21
N LYS A 346 2.67 -1.61 -6.79
CA LYS A 346 1.40 -1.24 -6.17
C LYS A 346 0.26 -1.85 -6.97
N HIS A 347 -0.85 -2.16 -6.31
CA HIS A 347 -2.05 -2.68 -6.93
C HIS A 347 -3.31 -1.92 -6.53
N SER A 348 -4.35 -2.03 -7.36
CA SER A 348 -5.65 -1.37 -7.19
C SER A 348 -6.77 -2.19 -7.81
N ILE A 349 -8.02 -1.91 -7.39
CA ILE A 349 -9.23 -2.29 -8.13
C ILE A 349 -9.80 -1.02 -8.73
N ALA A 350 -9.76 -0.89 -10.05
CA ALA A 350 -10.21 0.31 -10.74
C ALA A 350 -11.74 0.36 -10.84
N PRO A 351 -12.37 1.55 -10.76
CA PRO A 351 -13.78 1.72 -11.16
C PRO A 351 -14.02 1.18 -12.57
N ALA A 352 -15.18 0.59 -12.79
CA ALA A 352 -15.62 0.14 -14.10
C ALA A 352 -16.63 1.13 -14.69
N GLN A 353 -16.67 1.29 -16.01
CA GLN A 353 -17.74 2.08 -16.65
C GLN A 353 -19.07 1.30 -16.65
N SER A 354 -18.99 0.00 -16.85
CA SER A 354 -20.11 -0.93 -16.82
C SER A 354 -19.67 -2.25 -16.19
N ILE A 355 -20.65 -2.98 -15.65
CA ILE A 355 -20.46 -4.32 -15.11
C ILE A 355 -21.56 -5.23 -15.62
N ASP A 356 -21.22 -6.49 -15.85
CA ASP A 356 -22.19 -7.54 -16.16
C ASP A 356 -22.64 -8.19 -14.84
N PRO A 357 -23.93 -8.16 -14.50
CA PRO A 357 -24.41 -8.75 -13.25
C PRO A 357 -24.16 -10.27 -13.20
N HIS A 358 -23.73 -10.75 -12.04
CA HIS A 358 -23.56 -12.17 -11.76
C HIS A 358 -24.91 -12.80 -11.36
N PRO A 359 -25.26 -14.03 -11.80
CA PRO A 359 -26.55 -14.66 -11.50
C PRO A 359 -26.91 -14.75 -10.01
N ILE A 360 -25.90 -14.96 -9.16
CA ILE A 360 -26.08 -15.12 -7.70
C ILE A 360 -25.78 -13.81 -6.95
N ALA A 361 -24.76 -13.06 -7.36
CA ALA A 361 -24.26 -11.90 -6.61
C ALA A 361 -24.82 -10.56 -7.11
N GLY A 362 -25.61 -10.57 -8.18
CA GLY A 362 -26.04 -9.36 -8.88
C GLY A 362 -24.84 -8.50 -9.25
N ASN A 363 -24.82 -7.25 -8.80
CA ASN A 363 -23.78 -6.27 -9.12
C ASN A 363 -22.52 -6.37 -8.25
N LYS A 364 -22.46 -7.34 -7.33
CA LYS A 364 -21.40 -7.40 -6.32
C LYS A 364 -20.23 -8.25 -6.81
N ARG A 365 -19.03 -7.74 -6.56
CA ARG A 365 -17.79 -8.54 -6.53
C ARG A 365 -17.40 -8.76 -5.08
N ILE A 366 -17.22 -10.01 -4.69
CA ILE A 366 -16.66 -10.39 -3.39
C ILE A 366 -15.25 -10.91 -3.63
N ASN A 367 -14.28 -10.42 -2.84
CA ASN A 367 -12.90 -10.86 -2.91
C ASN A 367 -12.39 -11.27 -1.54
N ILE A 368 -11.91 -12.51 -1.43
CA ILE A 368 -11.27 -13.04 -0.23
C ILE A 368 -9.76 -12.94 -0.42
N THR A 369 -9.13 -12.01 0.30
CA THR A 369 -7.68 -11.84 0.32
C THR A 369 -7.11 -12.63 1.50
N TYR A 370 -6.71 -13.87 1.24
CA TYR A 370 -6.03 -14.72 2.21
C TYR A 370 -4.59 -14.28 2.44
N ARG A 371 -4.21 -14.26 3.71
CA ARG A 371 -2.94 -13.77 4.22
C ARG A 371 -2.36 -14.77 5.21
N TRP A 372 -1.04 -14.82 5.25
CA TRP A 372 -0.32 -15.59 6.24
C TRP A 372 0.31 -14.68 7.29
N TYR A 373 -0.30 -14.64 8.47
CA TYR A 373 0.26 -13.96 9.62
C TYR A 373 1.23 -14.89 10.32
N ARG A 374 2.48 -14.46 10.32
CA ARG A 374 3.59 -15.27 10.77
C ARG A 374 3.81 -15.09 12.26
N GLU A 375 4.00 -16.19 12.95
CA GLU A 375 4.28 -16.22 14.39
C GLU A 375 5.57 -15.45 14.75
N GLU A 376 6.52 -15.32 13.83
CA GLU A 376 7.73 -14.52 14.05
C GLU A 376 7.45 -13.00 14.09
N PHE A 377 6.31 -12.57 13.53
CA PHE A 377 5.86 -11.18 13.43
C PHE A 377 4.72 -10.88 14.41
N HIS A 378 4.50 -11.76 15.38
CA HIS A 378 3.50 -11.58 16.43
C HIS A 378 3.71 -10.23 17.16
N PRO A 379 2.65 -9.44 17.47
CA PRO A 379 2.79 -8.14 18.14
C PRO A 379 3.56 -8.17 19.47
N SER A 380 3.64 -9.32 20.15
CA SER A 380 4.46 -9.51 21.37
C SER A 380 5.97 -9.54 21.10
N LYS A 381 6.38 -9.90 19.88
CA LYS A 381 7.79 -9.97 19.43
C LYS A 381 8.19 -8.70 18.66
N THR A 382 7.23 -7.98 18.11
CA THR A 382 7.45 -6.74 17.35
C THR A 382 7.99 -5.61 18.24
N PRO A 383 8.98 -4.82 17.81
CA PRO A 383 9.51 -3.71 18.58
C PRO A 383 8.42 -2.71 18.92
N ARG A 384 8.46 -2.19 20.15
CA ARG A 384 7.55 -1.13 20.60
C ARG A 384 8.22 0.23 20.43
N CYS A 385 7.45 1.19 19.94
CA CYS A 385 7.89 2.58 19.88
C CYS A 385 7.83 3.25 21.26
N LYS A 386 8.30 4.50 21.36
CA LYS A 386 8.26 5.28 22.61
C LYS A 386 6.85 5.55 23.15
N CYS A 387 5.82 5.41 22.31
CA CYS A 387 4.41 5.49 22.72
C CYS A 387 3.87 4.17 23.30
N GLY A 388 4.71 3.15 23.51
CA GLY A 388 4.29 1.84 24.03
C GLY A 388 3.53 0.96 23.03
N THR A 389 3.31 1.43 21.79
CA THR A 389 2.56 0.72 20.75
C THR A 389 3.52 -0.10 19.86
N PRO A 390 3.15 -1.33 19.43
CA PRO A 390 3.89 -2.07 18.42
C PRO A 390 4.11 -1.26 17.14
N THR A 391 5.32 -1.32 16.61
CA THR A 391 5.72 -0.62 15.38
C THR A 391 5.10 -1.22 14.13
N VAL A 392 5.05 -0.44 13.05
CA VAL A 392 4.70 -0.91 11.70
C VAL A 392 5.95 -1.26 10.92
N LEU A 393 5.92 -2.38 10.19
CA LEU A 393 6.97 -2.73 9.23
C LEU A 393 6.69 -2.07 7.89
N LYS A 394 7.67 -1.36 7.33
CA LYS A 394 7.61 -0.84 5.95
C LYS A 394 8.86 -1.20 5.17
N CYS A 395 8.70 -1.41 3.86
CA CYS A 395 9.80 -1.48 2.91
C CYS A 395 10.07 -0.07 2.34
N VAL A 396 11.34 0.29 2.18
CA VAL A 396 11.73 1.52 1.50
C VAL A 396 11.64 1.31 -0.01
N GLN A 397 10.76 2.07 -0.67
CA GLN A 397 10.48 1.88 -2.09
C GLN A 397 11.00 3.01 -2.98
N LYS A 398 11.17 4.23 -2.43
CA LYS A 398 11.46 5.46 -3.21
C LYS A 398 12.94 5.88 -3.24
N ARG A 399 13.67 5.76 -2.13
CA ARG A 399 15.08 6.19 -2.05
C ARG A 399 16.00 5.14 -2.63
N LYS A 400 16.80 5.48 -3.64
CA LYS A 400 17.60 4.52 -4.42
C LYS A 400 18.62 3.77 -3.56
N GLU A 401 19.29 4.45 -2.63
CA GLU A 401 20.37 3.92 -1.79
C GLU A 401 19.86 2.92 -0.74
N THR A 402 18.61 3.08 -0.34
CA THR A 402 17.98 2.28 0.73
C THR A 402 16.82 1.43 0.22
N ARG A 403 16.58 1.41 -1.09
CA ARG A 403 15.50 0.65 -1.71
C ARG A 403 15.61 -0.83 -1.36
N GLY A 404 14.47 -1.43 -0.98
CA GLY A 404 14.41 -2.83 -0.56
C GLY A 404 14.87 -3.07 0.87
N ARG A 405 15.35 -2.06 1.60
CA ARG A 405 15.57 -2.16 3.05
C ARG A 405 14.23 -2.00 3.78
N TYR A 406 14.15 -2.59 4.96
CA TYR A 406 12.95 -2.59 5.79
C TYR A 406 13.17 -1.80 7.08
N MET A 407 12.13 -1.17 7.58
CA MET A 407 12.17 -0.34 8.79
C MET A 407 10.94 -0.55 9.66
N TRP A 408 11.17 -0.58 10.96
CA TRP A 408 10.16 -0.48 12.01
C TRP A 408 9.91 0.98 12.33
N MET A 409 8.66 1.43 12.28
CA MET A 409 8.31 2.82 12.54
C MET A 409 7.13 2.99 13.49
N CYS A 410 7.05 4.13 14.16
CA CYS A 410 5.85 4.51 14.92
C CYS A 410 4.65 4.68 13.97
N GLN A 411 3.49 4.14 14.36
CA GLN A 411 2.22 4.28 13.64
C GLN A 411 1.16 5.10 14.38
N VAL A 412 1.49 5.72 15.51
CA VAL A 412 0.51 6.47 16.33
C VAL A 412 -0.03 7.69 15.58
N GLY A 413 0.83 8.41 14.84
CA GLY A 413 0.40 9.55 14.03
C GLY A 413 -0.54 9.18 12.87
N SER A 414 -0.70 7.88 12.57
CA SER A 414 -1.61 7.38 11.54
C SER A 414 -2.99 7.00 12.10
N ARG A 415 -3.21 7.05 13.42
CA ARG A 415 -4.50 6.73 14.05
C ARG A 415 -5.53 7.81 13.71
N ALA A 416 -6.72 7.38 13.26
CA ALA A 416 -7.86 8.28 13.09
C ALA A 416 -8.32 8.90 14.44
N GLU A 417 -8.18 8.14 15.53
CA GLU A 417 -8.60 8.49 16.90
C GLU A 417 -7.57 9.33 17.67
N ALA A 418 -6.44 9.71 17.06
CA ALA A 418 -5.39 10.51 17.69
C ALA A 418 -5.91 11.84 18.30
N LYS A 419 -7.10 12.33 17.93
CA LYS A 419 -7.75 13.51 18.53
C LYS A 419 -8.78 13.22 19.64
N ALA A 420 -9.17 11.97 19.90
CA ALA A 420 -10.28 11.65 20.80
C ALA A 420 -9.85 11.39 22.26
N ALA A 421 -8.57 11.09 22.50
CA ALA A 421 -8.02 10.88 23.84
C ALA A 421 -7.10 12.05 24.22
N VAL A 422 -7.69 13.23 24.39
CA VAL A 422 -6.99 14.37 24.99
C VAL A 422 -7.99 15.08 25.90
N ASP A 423 -7.65 15.15 27.18
CA ASP A 423 -8.28 16.08 28.12
C ASP A 423 -8.37 17.48 27.51
N VAL A 424 -9.40 18.22 27.92
CA VAL A 424 -10.00 19.42 27.29
C VAL A 424 -9.05 20.64 27.07
N ASP A 425 -7.73 20.49 27.15
CA ASP A 425 -6.79 21.63 27.14
C ASP A 425 -5.55 21.50 26.21
N SER A 426 -5.51 20.55 25.26
CA SER A 426 -4.46 20.59 24.22
C SER A 426 -4.99 20.32 22.80
N THR A 427 -4.83 21.31 21.93
CA THR A 427 -5.32 21.40 20.55
C THR A 427 -4.45 20.65 19.52
N GLU A 428 -3.61 19.71 19.96
CA GLU A 428 -2.73 18.95 19.08
C GLU A 428 -3.08 17.46 19.16
N GLY A 429 -3.60 16.90 18.06
CA GLY A 429 -3.86 15.45 17.98
C GLY A 429 -2.58 14.63 18.20
N ALA A 430 -2.69 13.40 18.70
CA ALA A 430 -1.56 12.56 19.09
C ALA A 430 -0.48 12.46 17.99
N VAL A 431 0.58 13.24 18.18
CA VAL A 431 1.76 13.27 17.31
C VAL A 431 2.55 11.99 17.56
N GLY A 432 2.85 11.22 16.51
CA GLY A 432 3.67 10.01 16.65
C GLY A 432 5.07 10.34 17.15
N CYS A 433 5.67 9.49 17.99
CA CYS A 433 6.97 9.76 18.62
C CYS A 433 8.20 9.75 17.68
N GLY A 434 8.00 9.65 16.36
CA GLY A 434 9.08 9.59 15.37
C GLY A 434 10.00 8.37 15.48
N TYR A 435 9.62 7.33 16.23
CA TYR A 435 10.45 6.13 16.39
C TYR A 435 10.74 5.48 15.04
N PHE A 436 12.00 5.10 14.85
CA PHE A 436 12.53 4.47 13.65
C PHE A 436 13.63 3.49 14.04
N GLN A 437 13.61 2.30 13.44
CA GLN A 437 14.68 1.31 13.54
C GLN A 437 14.78 0.54 12.22
N TRP A 438 16.00 0.33 11.71
CA TRP A 438 16.22 -0.60 10.59
C TRP A 438 15.89 -2.03 11.01
N ALA A 439 15.07 -2.71 10.21
CA ALA A 439 14.78 -4.12 10.39
C ALA A 439 15.89 -4.96 9.75
N GLU A 440 16.31 -6.00 10.46
CA GLU A 440 17.29 -6.99 10.01
C GLU A 440 16.58 -8.35 9.93
N PHE A 441 16.82 -9.08 8.84
CA PHE A 441 16.17 -10.34 8.56
C PHE A 441 17.19 -11.41 8.15
N THR A 442 16.93 -12.66 8.53
CA THR A 442 17.61 -13.84 7.96
C THR A 442 17.22 -14.02 6.49
N ASP A 443 17.89 -14.90 5.76
CA ASP A 443 17.53 -15.20 4.37
C ASP A 443 16.08 -15.70 4.20
N ASP A 444 15.51 -16.34 5.23
CA ASP A 444 14.10 -16.75 5.30
C ASP A 444 13.14 -15.65 5.80
N GLY A 445 13.61 -14.41 5.88
CA GLY A 445 12.78 -13.28 6.29
C GLY A 445 12.34 -13.33 7.74
N GLN A 446 13.08 -14.04 8.62
CA GLN A 446 12.82 -14.03 10.05
C GLN A 446 13.52 -12.84 10.70
N PRO A 447 12.86 -12.11 11.62
CA PRO A 447 13.45 -10.95 12.26
C PRO A 447 14.64 -11.35 13.13
N VAL A 448 15.74 -10.59 13.01
CA VAL A 448 16.91 -10.70 13.87
C VAL A 448 16.81 -9.63 14.94
N TRP A 449 16.59 -10.05 16.19
CA TRP A 449 16.53 -9.15 17.33
C TRP A 449 17.92 -8.98 17.92
N LYS A 450 18.39 -7.74 18.04
CA LYS A 450 19.60 -7.44 18.82
C LYS A 450 19.25 -7.69 20.27
N GLU A 451 19.90 -8.65 20.91
CA GLU A 451 19.82 -8.77 22.36
C GLU A 451 20.20 -7.42 22.97
N PRO A 452 19.50 -6.95 24.01
CA PRO A 452 19.97 -5.80 24.76
C PRO A 452 21.37 -6.14 25.23
N ALA A 453 22.36 -5.31 24.89
CA ALA A 453 23.73 -5.49 25.33
C ALA A 453 23.70 -5.74 26.84
N GLY A 454 23.91 -6.99 27.24
CA GLY A 454 23.94 -7.36 28.63
C GLY A 454 25.00 -6.50 29.29
N ASN A 455 24.63 -5.80 30.36
CA ASN A 455 25.60 -5.22 31.26
C ASN A 455 26.67 -6.28 31.52
N SER A 456 27.89 -6.04 31.04
CA SER A 456 29.06 -6.76 31.51
C SER A 456 29.17 -6.46 33.00
N THR A 457 28.56 -7.29 33.83
CA THR A 457 28.79 -7.27 35.27
C THR A 457 30.23 -7.68 35.48
N THR A 458 31.03 -6.66 35.79
CA THR A 458 32.27 -6.75 36.54
C THR A 458 32.08 -7.68 37.75
N GLU A 459 33.08 -8.54 37.93
CA GLU A 459 33.49 -9.18 39.18
C GLU A 459 32.47 -10.09 39.90
N ASP A 460 32.76 -11.39 39.88
CA ASP A 460 32.68 -12.17 41.12
C ASP A 460 33.86 -13.14 41.22
N VAL A 461 34.94 -12.65 41.84
CA VAL A 461 36.05 -13.45 42.36
C VAL A 461 35.65 -13.93 43.75
N ARG A 462 35.23 -15.19 43.86
CA ARG A 462 35.24 -16.11 45.04
C ARG A 462 34.05 -17.06 44.84
N THR A 463 34.19 -18.38 44.80
CA THR A 463 34.87 -19.19 45.80
C THR A 463 35.11 -20.59 45.19
N LYS A 464 36.37 -21.00 45.05
CA LYS A 464 36.74 -22.41 45.04
C LYS A 464 36.55 -22.93 46.47
N HIS A 465 35.59 -23.81 46.71
CA HIS A 465 35.58 -24.82 47.78
C HIS A 465 34.68 -25.94 47.26
N GLU A 466 35.26 -26.94 46.60
CA GLU A 466 35.51 -28.26 47.20
C GLU A 466 34.33 -28.81 48.00
N ARG A 467 33.66 -29.81 47.42
CA ARG A 467 33.41 -31.12 48.08
C ARG A 467 32.80 -32.09 47.08
N PHE A 468 33.67 -32.90 46.48
CA PHE A 468 33.37 -34.31 46.27
C PHE A 468 33.24 -34.96 47.63
N LEU A 469 32.19 -35.76 47.85
CA LEU A 469 32.21 -36.81 48.86
C LEU A 469 31.63 -38.08 48.24
N TYR A 470 32.57 -38.92 47.80
CA TYR A 470 32.55 -40.34 48.03
C TYR A 470 33.73 -40.66 48.95
N PRO A 471 33.55 -41.57 49.90
CA PRO A 471 32.36 -41.75 50.74
C PRO A 471 32.60 -41.30 52.19
#